data_AF-A0A8T4BYK2-F1
#
_entry.id   AF-A0A8T4BYK2-F1
#
_cell.length_a   1.000
_cell.length_b   1.000
_cell.length_c   1.000
_cell.angle_alpha   90.00
_cell.angle_beta   90.00
_cell.angle_gamma   90.00
#
_symmetry.space_group_name_H-M   'P 1'
#
loop_
_entity.id
_entity.type
_entity.pdbx_description
1 polymer ?
#
loop_
_entity_poly.entity_id
_entity_poly.type
_entity_poly.pdbx_seq_one_letter_code
_entity_poly.pdbx_strand_id
1 'polypeptide(L)'
;MECPKCGGGCLLSEEELIKVLEERAREAVKAVVKASYVCRACSERFSRLFVDDLAKRKRPPEARAVQYTAPAESQTEQETDPAENLKFF
;
A
#
# COMPACT_ATOMS: atom_id res chain seq x y z
N MET A 1 -6.53 7.58 14.16
CA MET A 1 -7.16 6.57 15.04
C MET A 1 -6.78 6.87 16.47
N GLU A 2 -7.76 6.95 17.36
CA GLU A 2 -7.58 7.36 18.77
C GLU A 2 -7.72 6.17 19.71
N CYS A 3 -6.96 6.19 20.80
CA CYS A 3 -6.99 5.17 21.84
C CYS A 3 -8.32 5.27 22.61
N PRO A 4 -9.11 4.18 22.73
CA PRO A 4 -10.38 4.22 23.44
C PRO A 4 -10.22 4.47 24.95
N LYS A 5 -9.01 4.28 25.50
CA LYS A 5 -8.73 4.44 26.93
C LYS A 5 -8.33 5.87 27.32
N CYS A 6 -7.53 6.54 26.49
CA CYS A 6 -6.94 7.85 26.84
C CYS A 6 -7.10 8.93 25.76
N GLY A 7 -7.74 8.63 24.62
CA GLY A 7 -7.87 9.55 23.48
C GLY A 7 -6.57 9.83 22.71
N GLY A 8 -5.42 9.32 23.17
CA GLY A 8 -4.13 9.52 22.53
C GLY A 8 -4.01 8.84 21.16
N GLY A 9 -3.07 9.32 20.34
CA GLY A 9 -2.82 8.75 19.01
C GLY A 9 -2.34 7.29 19.04
N CYS A 10 -2.80 6.51 18.06
CA CYS A 10 -2.48 5.09 17.92
C CYS A 10 -1.75 4.77 16.61
N LEU A 11 -0.88 3.78 16.66
CA LEU A 11 -0.22 3.18 15.49
C LEU A 11 -0.82 1.80 15.22
N LEU A 12 -0.93 1.44 13.94
CA LEU A 12 -1.26 0.07 13.53
C LEU A 12 -0.03 -0.80 13.80
N SER A 13 -0.23 -1.90 14.52
CA SER A 13 0.82 -2.87 14.86
C SER A 13 0.75 -4.09 13.97
N GLU A 14 -0.46 -4.56 13.68
CA GLU A 14 -0.69 -5.81 12.95
C GLU A 14 -2.05 -5.75 12.26
N GLU A 15 -2.12 -6.33 11.07
CA GLU A 15 -3.35 -6.54 10.32
C GLU A 15 -3.46 -8.01 9.94
N GLU A 16 -4.56 -8.65 10.32
CA GLU A 16 -4.80 -10.08 10.17
C GLU A 16 -6.14 -10.32 9.47
N LEU A 17 -6.13 -11.05 8.36
CA LEU A 17 -7.36 -11.52 7.73
C LEU A 17 -7.90 -12.73 8.49
N ILE A 18 -9.02 -12.57 9.18
CA ILE A 18 -9.60 -13.64 10.00
C ILE A 18 -10.35 -14.65 9.14
N LYS A 19 -11.27 -14.16 8.31
CA LYS A 19 -12.19 -15.02 7.57
C LYS A 19 -12.78 -14.33 6.36
N VAL A 20 -12.98 -15.11 5.30
CA VAL A 20 -13.80 -14.73 4.16
C VAL A 20 -15.15 -15.45 4.29
N LEU A 21 -16.22 -14.68 4.29
CA LEU A 21 -17.59 -15.18 4.34
C LEU A 21 -18.15 -15.18 2.92
N GLU A 22 -18.44 -16.39 2.43
CA GLU A 22 -19.14 -16.62 1.18
C GLU A 22 -20.58 -16.98 1.48
N GLU A 23 -21.53 -16.12 1.11
CA GLU A 23 -22.95 -16.47 1.18
C GLU A 23 -23.31 -17.32 -0.06
N ARG A 24 -23.86 -18.53 0.16
CA ARG A 24 -24.18 -19.54 -0.88
C ARG A 24 -25.16 -19.08 -1.98
N ALA A 25 -25.63 -17.83 -1.93
CA ALA A 25 -26.48 -17.23 -2.94
C ALA A 25 -25.79 -16.00 -3.56
N ARG A 26 -24.87 -16.29 -4.47
CA ARG A 26 -24.48 -15.49 -5.65
C ARG A 26 -23.91 -14.08 -5.56
N GLU A 27 -23.81 -13.35 -4.44
CA GLU A 27 -23.33 -11.96 -4.59
C GLU A 27 -22.56 -11.27 -3.47
N ALA A 28 -22.48 -11.79 -2.24
CA ALA A 28 -21.73 -11.11 -1.16
C ALA A 28 -20.55 -11.95 -0.67
N VAL A 29 -19.34 -11.48 -0.98
CA VAL A 29 -18.10 -11.96 -0.34
C VAL A 29 -17.68 -10.90 0.68
N LYS A 30 -17.79 -11.21 1.97
CA LYS A 30 -17.38 -10.30 3.05
C LYS A 30 -16.03 -10.77 3.63
N ALA A 31 -15.06 -9.88 3.73
CA ALA A 31 -13.80 -10.13 4.42
C ALA A 31 -13.87 -9.57 5.84
N VAL A 32 -13.52 -10.39 6.82
CA VAL A 32 -13.38 -9.97 8.23
C VAL A 32 -11.89 -9.81 8.53
N VAL A 33 -11.47 -8.59 8.82
CA VAL A 33 -10.08 -8.22 9.11
C VAL A 33 -9.99 -7.73 10.55
N LYS A 34 -8.97 -8.18 11.28
CA LYS A 34 -8.62 -7.65 12.60
C LYS A 34 -7.39 -6.78 12.45
N ALA A 35 -7.51 -5.53 12.86
CA ALA A 35 -6.36 -4.63 12.97
C ALA A 35 -6.09 -4.35 14.44
N SER A 36 -4.86 -4.62 14.86
CA SER A 36 -4.36 -4.40 16.21
C SER A 36 -3.57 -3.10 16.25
N TYR A 37 -3.84 -2.30 17.27
CA TYR A 37 -3.27 -0.98 17.46
C TYR A 37 -2.55 -0.89 18.80
N VAL A 38 -1.53 -0.04 18.84
CA VAL A 38 -0.80 0.31 20.06
C VAL A 38 -0.91 1.81 20.28
N CYS A 39 -1.36 2.22 21.47
CA CYS A 39 -1.38 3.62 21.86
C CYS A 39 0.04 4.14 22.13
N ARG A 40 0.40 5.29 21.56
CA ARG A 40 1.70 5.93 21.84
C ARG A 40 1.75 6.61 23.20
N ALA A 41 0.59 6.96 23.78
CA ALA A 41 0.52 7.71 25.03
C ALA A 41 0.47 6.80 26.27
N CYS A 42 -0.37 5.77 26.28
CA CYS A 42 -0.57 4.89 27.44
C CYS A 42 -0.14 3.44 27.21
N SER A 43 0.54 3.16 26.09
CA SER A 43 1.03 1.82 25.68
C SER A 43 -0.01 0.70 25.63
N GLU A 44 -1.30 1.02 25.77
CA GLU A 44 -2.39 0.06 25.66
C GLU A 44 -2.46 -0.55 24.26
N ARG A 45 -2.67 -1.86 24.19
CA ARG A 45 -2.92 -2.61 22.95
C ARG A 45 -4.40 -2.94 22.84
N PHE A 46 -4.99 -2.70 21.69
CA PHE A 46 -6.39 -3.05 21.43
C PHE A 46 -6.58 -3.38 19.95
N SER A 47 -7.61 -4.16 19.63
CA SER A 47 -7.93 -4.52 18.24
C SER A 47 -9.30 -4.00 17.84
N ARG A 48 -9.47 -3.73 16.55
CA ARG A 48 -10.78 -3.49 15.93
C ARG A 48 -11.01 -4.48 14.80
N LEU A 49 -12.25 -4.92 14.70
CA LEU A 49 -12.72 -5.77 13.61
C LEU A 49 -13.32 -4.89 12.53
N PHE A 50 -12.89 -5.11 11.30
CA PHE A 50 -13.40 -4.49 10.09
C PHE A 50 -14.08 -5.58 9.27
N VAL A 51 -15.27 -5.27 8.76
CA VAL A 51 -15.97 -6.12 7.80
C VAL A 51 -16.01 -5.36 6.48
N ASP A 52 -15.30 -5.86 5.49
CA ASP A 52 -15.22 -5.28 4.17
C ASP A 52 -16.07 -6.10 3.19
N ASP A 53 -16.82 -5.40 2.34
CA ASP A 53 -17.73 -6.00 1.38
C ASP A 53 -17.07 -6.01 0.00
N LEU A 54 -16.46 -7.14 -0.35
CA LEU A 54 -15.67 -7.30 -1.58
C LEU A 54 -16.55 -7.23 -2.84
N ALA A 55 -17.86 -7.43 -2.72
CA ALA A 55 -18.78 -7.31 -3.86
C ALA A 55 -18.81 -5.88 -4.42
N LYS A 56 -18.69 -4.87 -3.54
CA LYS A 56 -18.69 -3.45 -3.92
C LYS A 56 -17.39 -3.01 -4.59
N ARG A 57 -16.32 -3.77 -4.43
CA ARG A 57 -15.01 -3.51 -5.07
C ARG A 57 -14.93 -4.04 -6.51
N LYS A 58 -15.97 -4.72 -7.02
CA LYS A 58 -16.01 -5.25 -8.40
C LYS A 58 -16.27 -4.20 -9.50
N ARG A 59 -16.25 -2.88 -9.20
CA ARG A 59 -16.09 -1.91 -10.29
C ARG A 59 -14.62 -1.97 -10.73
N PRO A 60 -14.32 -2.26 -12.01
CA PRO A 60 -12.95 -2.10 -12.48
C PRO A 60 -12.55 -0.65 -12.18
N PRO A 61 -11.33 -0.38 -11.68
CA PRO A 61 -10.77 0.92 -11.97
C PRO A 61 -10.81 1.02 -13.49
N GLU A 62 -11.55 1.99 -14.04
CA GLU A 62 -11.26 2.45 -15.38
C GLU A 62 -9.75 2.51 -15.46
N ALA A 63 -9.18 1.73 -16.38
CA ALA A 63 -7.78 1.77 -16.67
C ALA A 63 -7.45 3.24 -16.90
N ARG A 64 -6.91 3.91 -15.88
CA ARG A 64 -6.16 5.13 -16.10
C ARG A 64 -5.03 4.65 -16.97
N ALA A 65 -5.21 4.84 -18.28
CA ALA A 65 -4.17 4.68 -19.26
C ALA A 65 -3.02 5.51 -18.73
N VAL A 66 -2.03 4.83 -18.14
CA VAL A 66 -0.75 5.44 -17.85
C VAL A 66 -0.19 5.69 -19.24
N GLN A 67 -0.36 6.91 -19.74
CA GLN A 67 0.41 7.40 -20.87
C GLN A 67 1.86 7.35 -20.41
N TYR A 68 2.57 6.30 -20.81
CA TYR A 68 4.02 6.32 -20.84
C TYR A 68 4.41 7.40 -21.84
N THR A 69 4.67 8.61 -21.35
CA THR A 69 5.48 9.57 -22.10
C THR A 69 6.86 8.95 -22.22
N ALA A 70 7.17 8.46 -23.42
CA ALA A 70 8.51 8.01 -23.79
C ALA A 70 9.52 9.13 -23.47
N PRO A 71 10.68 8.83 -22.87
CA PRO A 71 11.73 9.83 -22.74
C PRO A 71 12.18 10.23 -24.15
N ALA A 72 12.17 11.54 -24.40
CA ALA A 72 12.63 12.13 -25.64
C ALA A 72 14.09 11.73 -25.90
N GLU A 73 14.34 11.10 -27.04
CA GLU A 73 15.66 11.01 -27.64
C GLU A 73 16.11 12.42 -28.01
N SER A 74 16.92 13.04 -27.16
CA SER A 74 17.70 14.22 -27.52
C SER A 74 19.09 13.76 -27.92
N GLN A 75 19.27 13.53 -29.22
CA GLN A 75 20.58 13.59 -29.86
C GLN A 75 21.04 15.05 -29.82
N THR A 76 22.22 15.31 -29.27
CA THR A 76 23.03 16.46 -29.69
C THR A 76 24.50 16.07 -29.52
N GLU A 77 25.24 16.32 -30.59
CA GLU A 77 26.56 15.81 -30.91
C GLU A 77 27.70 16.63 -30.27
N GLN A 78 28.91 16.06 -30.37
CA GLN A 78 30.23 16.70 -30.56
C GLN A 78 31.24 16.80 -29.38
N GLU A 79 32.42 16.19 -29.67
CA GLU A 79 33.81 16.64 -29.41
C GLU A 79 34.29 16.78 -27.95
N THR A 80 35.46 16.37 -27.45
CA THR A 80 36.83 15.95 -27.89
C THR A 80 37.44 15.22 -26.66
N ASP A 81 38.30 14.19 -26.68
CA ASP A 81 39.75 14.13 -26.94
C ASP A 81 40.24 12.81 -26.25
N PRO A 82 41.30 12.11 -26.69
CA PRO A 82 41.72 10.84 -26.10
C PRO A 82 42.77 11.06 -24.99
N ALA A 83 42.47 10.66 -23.75
CA ALA A 83 43.45 10.68 -22.66
C ALA A 83 43.77 9.26 -22.17
N GLU A 84 44.99 8.85 -22.49
CA GLU A 84 45.70 7.66 -22.04
C GLU A 84 45.86 7.61 -20.50
N ASN A 85 46.20 6.41 -19.99
CA ASN A 85 46.64 6.05 -18.61
C ASN A 85 45.57 5.62 -17.59
N LEU A 86 45.12 4.37 -17.70
CA LEU A 86 44.79 3.57 -16.51
C LEU A 86 46.00 2.71 -16.14
N LYS A 87 46.82 3.22 -15.20
CA LYS A 87 47.77 2.39 -14.43
C LYS A 87 46.97 1.68 -13.34
N PHE A 88 46.90 0.36 -13.44
CA PHE A 88 46.50 -0.50 -12.33
C PHE A 88 47.71 -0.62 -11.39
N PHE A 89 47.49 -0.31 -10.11
CA PHE A 89 48.34 -0.79 -9.01
C PHE A 89 47.94 -2.23 -8.69
#